data_AF-A0A2E4WZZ9-F1
#
_entry.id   AF-A0A2E4WZZ9-F1
#
_cell.length_a   1.000
_cell.length_b   1.000
_cell.length_c   1.000
_cell.angle_alpha   90.00
_cell.angle_beta   90.00
_cell.angle_gamma   90.00
#
_symmetry.space_group_name_H-M   'P 1'
#
loop_
_entity.id
_entity.type
_entity.pdbx_description
1 polymer ?
#
loop_
_entity_poly.entity_id
_entity_poly.type
_entity_poly.pdbx_seq_one_letter_code
_entity_poly.pdbx_strand_id
1 'polypeptide(L)'
;MGKLFTSDKEDASSRQRLLKRARMFLGSHVGPEWDWRQGDLTAIDIAAYAAGSRFQAELRSDFYRHPAGYKKLGGVANTPEAPYFFRRYSNILHFMRRKNAFYARGEKRPQPGMVMVLDWPEERGRFNFSPDRIGVVLEVENERVSKGILALPAPSGWVVAEVHVLANSPSDRLVIGYGDLPCDEEKTET
;
A
#
# COMPACT_ATOMS: atom_id res chain seq x y z
N MET A 1 -22.16 -9.64 -11.96
CA MET A 1 -21.04 -8.84 -12.51
C MET A 1 -20.99 -7.52 -11.76
N GLY A 2 -20.01 -7.33 -10.87
CA GLY A 2 -19.84 -6.06 -10.16
C GLY A 2 -19.24 -5.03 -11.11
N LYS A 3 -19.87 -3.86 -11.22
CA LYS A 3 -19.31 -2.73 -11.98
C LYS A 3 -17.91 -2.42 -11.44
N LEU A 4 -16.91 -2.38 -12.33
CA LEU A 4 -15.60 -1.80 -12.02
C LEU A 4 -15.81 -0.38 -11.49
N PHE A 5 -15.25 -0.09 -10.33
CA PHE A 5 -15.49 1.15 -9.58
C PHE A 5 -14.76 2.37 -10.18
N THR A 6 -13.93 2.16 -11.18
CA THR A 6 -13.11 3.18 -11.83
C THR A 6 -12.90 2.81 -13.30
N SER A 7 -12.89 3.81 -14.18
CA SER A 7 -12.50 3.59 -15.58
C SER A 7 -10.98 3.41 -15.67
N ASP A 8 -10.48 2.76 -16.72
CA ASP A 8 -9.02 2.65 -16.96
C ASP A 8 -8.30 4.02 -16.91
N LYS A 9 -9.01 5.09 -17.30
CA LYS A 9 -8.52 6.47 -17.21
C LYS A 9 -8.36 6.93 -15.75
N GLU A 10 -9.33 6.65 -14.88
CA GLU A 10 -9.25 7.03 -13.47
C GLU A 10 -8.16 6.25 -12.73
N ASP A 11 -7.96 4.98 -13.07
CA ASP A 11 -6.86 4.20 -12.53
C ASP A 11 -5.51 4.79 -12.95
N ALA A 12 -5.36 5.14 -14.23
CA ALA A 12 -4.13 5.77 -14.73
C ALA A 12 -3.85 7.11 -14.03
N SER A 13 -4.87 7.95 -13.87
CA SER A 13 -4.74 9.23 -13.14
C SER A 13 -4.43 9.00 -11.66
N SER A 14 -5.08 8.04 -10.99
CA SER A 14 -4.78 7.68 -9.60
C SER A 14 -3.34 7.19 -9.43
N ARG A 15 -2.82 6.36 -10.34
CA ARG A 15 -1.42 5.90 -10.34
C ARG A 15 -0.45 7.08 -10.42
N GLN A 16 -0.68 8.01 -11.33
CA GLN A 16 0.17 9.21 -11.49
C GLN A 16 0.21 10.05 -10.20
N ARG A 17 -0.96 10.28 -9.59
CA ARG A 17 -1.06 11.04 -8.32
C ARG A 17 -0.37 10.30 -7.17
N LEU A 18 -0.60 8.99 -7.04
CA LEU A 18 0.04 8.17 -6.01
C LEU A 18 1.56 8.18 -6.16
N LEU A 19 2.07 8.00 -7.38
CA LEU A 19 3.52 8.03 -7.66
C LEU A 19 4.13 9.37 -7.32
N LYS A 20 3.50 10.48 -7.75
CA LYS A 20 3.96 11.84 -7.46
C LYS A 20 4.07 12.07 -5.95
N ARG A 21 3.02 11.71 -5.20
CA ARG A 21 3.00 11.87 -3.73
C ARG A 21 4.01 10.95 -3.04
N ALA A 22 4.12 9.69 -3.46
CA ALA A 22 5.08 8.76 -2.88
C ALA A 22 6.53 9.25 -3.03
N ARG A 23 6.88 9.87 -4.17
CA ARG A 23 8.21 10.48 -4.38
C ARG A 23 8.51 11.61 -3.40
N MET A 24 7.51 12.40 -3.02
CA MET A 24 7.68 13.49 -2.05
C MET A 24 8.04 12.98 -0.64
N PHE A 25 7.79 11.70 -0.36
CA PHE A 25 8.06 11.12 0.95
C PHE A 25 9.41 10.41 1.04
N LEU A 26 10.18 10.31 -0.05
CA LEU A 26 11.54 9.76 -0.01
C LEU A 26 12.40 10.48 1.04
N GLY A 27 13.08 9.72 1.89
CA GLY A 27 13.88 10.22 3.01
C GLY A 27 13.09 10.55 4.29
N SER A 28 11.75 10.48 4.25
CA SER A 28 10.94 10.61 5.47
C SER A 28 11.29 9.48 6.43
N HIS A 29 11.42 9.80 7.71
CA HIS A 29 11.82 8.84 8.74
C HIS A 29 11.00 9.00 10.01
N VAL A 30 10.91 7.92 10.77
CA VAL A 30 10.39 7.89 12.15
C VAL A 30 11.40 7.22 13.05
N GLY A 31 11.47 7.69 14.30
CA GLY A 31 12.37 7.16 15.32
C GLY A 31 12.02 5.72 15.76
N PRO A 32 12.88 5.08 16.56
CA PRO A 32 12.66 3.72 17.06
C PRO A 32 11.45 3.63 18.01
N GLU A 33 11.09 4.74 18.66
CA GLU A 33 9.95 4.83 19.60
C GLU A 33 8.59 4.97 18.89
N TRP A 34 8.56 4.99 17.55
CA TRP A 34 7.30 5.11 16.82
C TRP A 34 6.44 3.85 16.99
N ASP A 35 5.32 4.01 17.70
CA ASP A 35 4.37 2.93 17.90
C ASP A 35 3.49 2.74 16.66
N TRP A 36 3.81 1.73 15.86
CA TRP A 36 3.03 1.34 14.69
C TRP A 36 1.60 0.87 15.00
N ARG A 37 1.25 0.57 16.27
CA ARG A 37 -0.12 0.20 16.69
C ARG A 37 -0.98 1.39 17.02
N GLN A 38 -0.40 2.41 17.65
CA GLN A 38 -1.14 3.51 18.27
C GLN A 38 -0.80 4.88 17.69
N GLY A 39 0.34 5.02 17.03
CA GLY A 39 0.78 6.27 16.41
C GLY A 39 -0.07 6.68 15.23
N ASP A 40 0.02 7.95 14.88
CA ASP A 40 -0.65 8.52 13.70
C ASP A 40 -0.12 7.91 12.40
N LEU A 41 -0.97 7.89 11.38
CA LEU A 41 -0.55 7.50 10.03
C LEU A 41 0.53 8.48 9.56
N THR A 42 1.66 7.96 9.08
CA THR A 42 2.79 8.80 8.67
C THR A 42 3.25 8.45 7.27
N ALA A 43 4.21 9.23 6.75
CA ALA A 43 4.88 8.97 5.48
C ALA A 43 5.48 7.56 5.35
N ILE A 44 5.80 6.89 6.47
CA ILE A 44 6.29 5.49 6.47
C ILE A 44 5.22 4.52 5.99
N ASP A 45 3.94 4.81 6.19
CA ASP A 45 2.81 4.03 5.70
C ASP A 45 2.50 4.39 4.23
N ILE A 46 3.55 4.37 3.37
CA ILE A 46 3.63 5.06 2.07
C ILE A 46 2.37 4.93 1.23
N ALA A 47 1.87 3.70 1.02
CA ALA A 47 0.68 3.48 0.19
C ALA A 47 -0.57 4.17 0.76
N ALA A 48 -0.83 4.00 2.06
CA ALA A 48 -2.00 4.58 2.72
C ALA A 48 -1.88 6.10 2.88
N TYR A 49 -0.68 6.59 3.21
CA TYR A 49 -0.41 8.00 3.44
C TYR A 49 -0.38 8.79 2.12
N ALA A 50 0.26 8.26 1.07
CA ALA A 50 0.31 8.89 -0.23
C ALA A 50 -1.00 8.81 -1.01
N ALA A 51 -1.82 7.77 -0.82
CA ALA A 51 -3.16 7.73 -1.41
C ALA A 51 -4.09 8.76 -0.74
N GLY A 52 -3.87 9.00 0.56
CA GLY A 52 -4.46 10.10 1.30
C GLY A 52 -5.93 9.90 1.67
N SER A 53 -6.68 11.00 1.74
CA SER A 53 -8.00 11.03 2.38
C SER A 53 -9.06 10.21 1.65
N ARG A 54 -9.00 10.18 0.32
CA ARG A 54 -9.90 9.41 -0.53
C ARG A 54 -9.78 7.92 -0.27
N PHE A 55 -8.55 7.40 -0.22
CA PHE A 55 -8.30 6.00 0.14
C PHE A 55 -8.87 5.66 1.51
N GLN A 56 -8.60 6.50 2.52
CA GLN A 56 -9.09 6.27 3.87
C GLN A 56 -10.63 6.30 3.94
N ALA A 57 -11.28 7.21 3.22
CA ALA A 57 -12.74 7.28 3.12
C ALA A 57 -13.33 6.05 2.44
N GLU A 58 -12.74 5.60 1.33
CA GLU A 58 -13.21 4.41 0.60
C GLU A 58 -13.00 3.12 1.40
N LEU A 59 -11.85 2.95 2.05
CA LEU A 59 -11.57 1.81 2.91
C LEU A 59 -12.50 1.79 4.13
N ARG A 60 -12.76 2.94 4.75
CA ARG A 60 -13.75 3.10 5.83
C ARG A 60 -15.16 2.74 5.36
N SER A 61 -15.58 3.21 4.19
CA SER A 61 -16.89 2.89 3.63
C SER A 61 -17.02 1.39 3.33
N ASP A 62 -15.98 0.76 2.79
CA ASP A 62 -15.96 -0.68 2.53
C ASP A 62 -16.08 -1.49 3.82
N PHE A 63 -15.40 -1.07 4.90
CA PHE A 63 -15.57 -1.67 6.22
C PHE A 63 -17.02 -1.64 6.69
N TYR A 64 -17.69 -0.48 6.65
CA TYR A 64 -19.07 -0.39 7.15
C TYR A 64 -20.06 -1.21 6.30
N ARG A 65 -19.77 -1.43 5.02
CA ARG A 65 -20.56 -2.31 4.16
C ARG A 65 -20.27 -3.79 4.41
N HIS A 66 -19.03 -4.15 4.76
CA HIS A 66 -18.56 -5.53 4.85
C HIS A 66 -17.70 -5.81 6.09
N PRO A 67 -18.19 -5.55 7.32
CA PRO A 67 -17.35 -5.55 8.52
C PRO A 67 -16.82 -6.93 8.90
N ALA A 68 -17.55 -8.00 8.56
CA ALA A 68 -17.19 -9.37 8.93
C ALA A 68 -15.82 -9.80 8.36
N GLY A 69 -15.50 -9.40 7.12
CA GLY A 69 -14.22 -9.73 6.49
C GLY A 69 -13.04 -9.12 7.25
N TYR A 70 -13.12 -7.83 7.55
CA TYR A 70 -12.10 -7.12 8.32
C TYR A 70 -11.99 -7.66 9.75
N LYS A 71 -13.10 -7.91 10.44
CA LYS A 71 -13.09 -8.49 11.79
C LYS A 71 -12.51 -9.91 11.81
N LYS A 72 -12.72 -10.72 10.77
CA LYS A 72 -12.09 -12.05 10.65
C LYS A 72 -10.56 -11.95 10.52
N LEU A 73 -10.05 -10.94 9.82
CA LEU A 73 -8.61 -10.73 9.64
C LEU A 73 -7.94 -10.21 10.91
N GLY A 74 -8.66 -9.45 11.74
CA GLY A 74 -8.05 -8.64 12.77
C GLY A 74 -8.65 -8.69 14.16
N GLY A 75 -9.68 -9.50 14.37
CA GLY A 75 -10.46 -9.50 15.60
C GLY A 75 -11.46 -8.35 15.65
N VAL A 76 -12.21 -8.29 16.77
CA VAL A 76 -13.31 -7.34 16.96
C VAL A 76 -12.84 -5.88 16.98
N ALA A 77 -11.61 -5.64 17.44
CA ALA A 77 -10.99 -4.31 17.51
C ALA A 77 -10.48 -3.77 16.16
N ASN A 78 -10.51 -4.58 15.08
CA ASN A 78 -10.05 -4.14 13.76
C ASN A 78 -11.14 -3.32 13.06
N THR A 79 -11.27 -2.06 13.48
CA THR A 79 -12.26 -1.11 12.98
C THR A 79 -11.60 0.20 12.53
N PRO A 80 -12.25 1.04 11.70
CA PRO A 80 -11.71 2.34 11.25
C PRO A 80 -11.38 3.35 12.36
N GLU A 81 -11.80 3.08 13.59
CA GLU A 81 -11.47 3.86 14.78
C GLU A 81 -10.13 3.45 15.40
N ALA A 82 -9.57 2.29 15.02
CA ALA A 82 -8.26 1.85 15.47
C ALA A 82 -7.12 2.58 14.70
N PRO A 83 -6.06 3.06 15.37
CA PRO A 83 -4.98 3.83 14.71
C PRO A 83 -4.22 3.05 13.63
N TYR A 84 -4.15 1.73 13.77
CA TYR A 84 -3.49 0.85 12.82
C TYR A 84 -4.36 0.47 11.61
N PHE A 85 -5.65 0.84 11.56
CA PHE A 85 -6.60 0.25 10.62
C PHE A 85 -6.22 0.50 9.15
N PHE A 86 -5.84 1.74 8.82
CA PHE A 86 -5.56 2.18 7.46
C PHE A 86 -4.17 1.78 6.96
N ARG A 87 -3.22 1.49 7.85
CA ARG A 87 -1.86 1.02 7.49
C ARG A 87 -1.75 -0.50 7.42
N ARG A 88 -2.66 -1.22 8.07
CA ARG A 88 -2.55 -2.67 8.24
C ARG A 88 -2.59 -3.38 6.89
N TYR A 89 -1.49 -4.05 6.54
CA TYR A 89 -1.31 -4.81 5.30
C TYR A 89 -2.54 -5.63 4.89
N SER A 90 -3.07 -6.42 5.84
CA SER A 90 -4.20 -7.31 5.57
C SER A 90 -5.48 -6.56 5.23
N ASN A 91 -5.70 -5.37 5.81
CA ASN A 91 -6.89 -4.56 5.53
C ASN A 91 -6.79 -3.94 4.12
N ILE A 92 -5.61 -3.41 3.77
CA ILE A 92 -5.36 -2.82 2.45
C ILE A 92 -5.51 -3.90 1.36
N LEU A 93 -4.90 -5.07 1.55
CA LEU A 93 -5.02 -6.18 0.61
C LEU A 93 -6.46 -6.71 0.50
N HIS A 94 -7.17 -6.84 1.62
CA HIS A 94 -8.57 -7.26 1.61
C HIS A 94 -9.45 -6.28 0.83
N PHE A 95 -9.27 -4.98 1.07
CA PHE A 95 -9.95 -3.93 0.33
C PHE A 95 -9.69 -4.00 -1.17
N MET A 96 -8.42 -4.06 -1.59
CA MET A 96 -8.09 -4.15 -3.02
C MET A 96 -8.73 -5.38 -3.67
N ARG A 97 -8.72 -6.54 -3.01
CA ARG A 97 -9.41 -7.75 -3.50
C ARG A 97 -10.92 -7.55 -3.60
N ARG A 98 -11.55 -6.94 -2.59
CA ARG A 98 -12.99 -6.62 -2.59
C ARG A 98 -13.37 -5.67 -3.72
N LYS A 99 -12.47 -4.77 -4.11
CA LYS A 99 -12.65 -3.81 -5.21
C LYS A 99 -12.24 -4.35 -6.59
N ASN A 100 -11.75 -5.59 -6.69
CA ASN A 100 -11.12 -6.13 -7.90
C ASN A 100 -9.96 -5.27 -8.41
N ALA A 101 -9.25 -4.61 -7.49
CA ALA A 101 -8.12 -3.73 -7.76
C ALA A 101 -6.77 -4.37 -7.38
N PHE A 102 -6.78 -5.64 -6.94
CA PHE A 102 -5.57 -6.44 -6.73
C PHE A 102 -5.39 -7.42 -7.88
N TYR A 103 -4.17 -7.49 -8.39
CA TYR A 103 -3.74 -8.39 -9.46
C TYR A 103 -2.60 -9.24 -8.92
N ALA A 104 -2.80 -10.55 -8.88
CA ALA A 104 -1.72 -11.46 -8.52
C ALA A 104 -0.58 -11.34 -9.54
N ARG A 105 0.64 -11.66 -9.12
CA ARG A 105 1.81 -11.61 -10.02
C ARG A 105 1.55 -12.42 -11.29
N GLY A 106 1.69 -11.79 -12.44
CA GLY A 106 1.44 -12.40 -13.76
C GLY A 106 0.04 -12.14 -14.32
N GLU A 107 -0.93 -11.70 -13.51
CA GLU A 107 -2.29 -11.39 -14.01
C GLU A 107 -2.36 -10.04 -14.75
N LYS A 108 -1.54 -9.07 -14.33
CA LYS A 108 -1.44 -7.75 -14.94
C LYS A 108 0.01 -7.27 -14.94
N ARG A 109 0.44 -6.65 -16.04
CA ARG A 109 1.76 -6.01 -16.13
C ARG A 109 1.83 -4.85 -15.12
N PRO A 110 2.86 -4.79 -14.25
CA PRO A 110 3.00 -3.69 -13.30
C PRO A 110 3.19 -2.37 -14.03
N GLN A 111 2.72 -1.29 -13.40
CA GLN A 111 2.89 0.07 -13.89
C GLN A 111 3.36 0.99 -12.76
N PRO A 112 4.20 2.00 -13.05
CA PRO A 112 4.54 3.03 -12.08
C PRO A 112 3.28 3.62 -11.44
N GLY A 113 3.30 3.79 -10.12
CA GLY A 113 2.18 4.29 -9.35
C GLY A 113 1.14 3.24 -8.95
N MET A 114 1.28 1.98 -9.35
CA MET A 114 0.58 0.88 -8.68
C MET A 114 1.20 0.63 -7.31
N VAL A 115 0.43 0.10 -6.36
CA VAL A 115 1.03 -0.46 -5.15
C VAL A 115 1.64 -1.82 -5.45
N MET A 116 2.82 -2.09 -4.88
CA MET A 116 3.39 -3.43 -4.85
C MET A 116 3.11 -4.07 -3.49
N VAL A 117 2.72 -5.34 -3.51
CA VAL A 117 2.37 -6.09 -2.30
C VAL A 117 3.42 -7.16 -2.10
N LEU A 118 4.10 -7.12 -0.96
CA LEU A 118 5.14 -8.06 -0.58
C LEU A 118 4.65 -9.01 0.51
N ASP A 119 5.01 -10.28 0.40
CA ASP A 119 4.83 -11.25 1.47
C ASP A 119 6.18 -11.85 1.88
N TRP A 120 6.36 -12.00 3.19
CA TRP A 120 7.58 -12.52 3.81
C TRP A 120 7.27 -13.90 4.38
N PRO A 121 7.26 -14.96 3.55
CA PRO A 121 6.75 -16.28 3.93
C PRO A 121 7.60 -16.99 4.99
N GLU A 122 8.87 -16.64 5.11
CA GLU A 122 9.77 -17.14 6.17
C GLU A 122 9.58 -16.38 7.50
N GLU A 123 8.89 -15.24 7.46
CA GLU A 123 8.63 -14.38 8.61
C GLU A 123 7.14 -14.37 8.97
N ARG A 124 6.51 -15.56 8.99
CA ARG A 124 5.08 -15.73 9.36
C ARG A 124 4.75 -15.26 10.79
N GLY A 125 5.76 -14.99 11.62
CA GLY A 125 5.63 -14.37 12.95
C GLY A 125 5.90 -12.86 13.00
N ARG A 126 6.34 -12.22 11.90
CA ARG A 126 6.46 -10.76 11.86
C ARG A 126 5.10 -10.12 12.04
N PHE A 127 5.08 -9.00 12.74
CA PHE A 127 3.86 -8.24 13.00
C PHE A 127 3.13 -7.93 11.68
N ASN A 128 1.80 -8.13 11.64
CA ASN A 128 0.88 -7.82 10.51
C ASN A 128 0.87 -6.35 10.05
N PHE A 129 1.77 -5.54 10.60
CA PHE A 129 1.80 -4.10 10.58
C PHE A 129 3.19 -3.56 10.18
N SER A 130 4.10 -4.46 9.78
CA SER A 130 5.40 -4.07 9.24
C SER A 130 5.20 -3.20 7.99
N PRO A 131 5.74 -1.97 7.96
CA PRO A 131 5.47 -1.02 6.88
C PRO A 131 6.18 -1.38 5.56
N ASP A 132 7.11 -2.34 5.59
CA ASP A 132 7.84 -2.87 4.43
C ASP A 132 7.03 -3.86 3.57
N ARG A 133 5.75 -4.08 3.87
CA ARG A 133 4.90 -5.04 3.13
C ARG A 133 4.13 -4.44 1.96
N ILE A 134 4.00 -3.11 1.91
CA ILE A 134 3.31 -2.43 0.80
C ILE A 134 4.10 -1.20 0.41
N GLY A 135 4.44 -1.12 -0.87
CA GLY A 135 5.14 0.00 -1.47
C GLY A 135 4.45 0.53 -2.70
N VAL A 136 5.08 1.47 -3.38
CA VAL A 136 4.64 2.01 -4.66
C VAL A 136 5.66 1.67 -5.74
N VAL A 137 5.19 1.14 -6.86
CA VAL A 137 6.04 0.85 -8.02
C VAL A 137 6.57 2.16 -8.56
N LEU A 138 7.89 2.28 -8.63
CA LEU A 138 8.57 3.47 -9.14
C LEU A 138 8.93 3.30 -10.62
N GLU A 139 9.46 2.15 -10.98
CA GLU A 139 10.03 1.89 -12.30
C GLU A 139 9.78 0.42 -12.70
N VAL A 140 9.52 0.22 -14.00
CA VAL A 140 9.25 -1.08 -14.60
C VAL A 140 10.14 -1.25 -15.82
N GLU A 141 10.97 -2.29 -15.81
CA GLU A 141 11.86 -2.68 -16.91
C GLU A 141 11.55 -4.11 -17.34
N ASN A 142 11.53 -4.39 -18.64
CA ASN A 142 11.26 -5.74 -19.17
C ASN A 142 10.01 -6.40 -18.55
N GLU A 143 8.95 -5.61 -18.39
CA GLU A 143 7.65 -6.02 -17.81
C GLU A 143 7.69 -6.41 -16.32
N ARG A 144 8.79 -6.10 -15.62
CA ARG A 144 8.99 -6.38 -14.19
C ARG A 144 9.29 -5.09 -13.44
N VAL A 145 8.97 -5.06 -12.14
CA VAL A 145 9.38 -3.94 -11.28
C VAL A 145 10.90 -3.97 -11.17
N SER A 146 11.56 -2.86 -11.54
CA SER A 146 13.00 -2.65 -11.33
C SER A 146 13.26 -1.82 -10.07
N LYS A 147 12.36 -0.87 -9.76
CA LYS A 147 12.43 -0.02 -8.57
C LYS A 147 11.09 0.17 -7.88
N GLY A 148 11.15 0.32 -6.57
CA GLY A 148 10.03 0.62 -5.71
C GLY A 148 10.32 1.72 -4.71
N ILE A 149 9.26 2.30 -4.14
CA ILE A 149 9.34 3.12 -2.93
C ILE A 149 8.73 2.30 -1.79
N LEU A 150 9.54 2.01 -0.77
CA LEU A 150 9.17 1.20 0.39
C LEU A 150 9.71 1.81 1.68
N ALA A 151 9.05 1.50 2.78
CA ALA A 151 9.60 1.73 4.10
C ALA A 151 10.60 0.61 4.40
N LEU A 152 11.80 0.98 4.85
CA LEU A 152 12.85 0.05 5.22
C LEU A 152 13.26 0.27 6.67
N PRO A 153 13.63 -0.80 7.39
CA PRO A 153 14.26 -0.66 8.69
C PRO A 153 15.60 0.05 8.54
N ALA A 154 15.88 0.97 9.45
CA ALA A 154 17.14 1.71 9.56
C ALA A 154 17.63 1.67 11.02
N PRO A 155 18.92 1.91 11.30
CA PRO A 155 19.44 1.88 12.67
C PRO A 155 18.68 2.78 13.66
N SER A 156 18.08 3.88 13.17
CA SER A 156 17.32 4.85 13.95
C SER A 156 15.80 4.75 13.76
N GLY A 157 15.26 3.62 13.30
CA GLY A 157 13.83 3.39 13.14
C GLY A 157 13.46 2.96 11.72
N TRP A 158 12.64 3.74 11.03
CA TRP A 158 12.21 3.45 9.67
C TRP A 158 12.45 4.63 8.75
N VAL A 159 12.73 4.34 7.47
CA VAL A 159 12.92 5.36 6.43
C VAL A 159 12.20 4.94 5.16
N VAL A 160 11.57 5.91 4.47
CA VAL A 160 11.08 5.72 3.11
C VAL A 160 12.25 5.83 2.15
N ALA A 161 12.50 4.77 1.40
CA ALA A 161 13.63 4.71 0.48
C ALA A 161 13.22 4.13 -0.88
N GLU A 162 14.05 4.42 -1.89
CA GLU A 162 14.02 3.68 -3.14
C GLU A 162 14.66 2.31 -2.93
N VAL A 163 13.99 1.28 -3.42
CA VAL A 163 14.50 -0.10 -3.42
C VAL A 163 14.71 -0.58 -4.84
N HIS A 164 15.81 -1.29 -5.06
CA HIS A 164 16.03 -2.03 -6.30
C HIS A 164 15.45 -3.43 -6.16
N VAL A 165 14.59 -3.80 -7.09
CA VAL A 165 14.02 -5.15 -7.20
C VAL A 165 14.75 -5.87 -8.32
N LEU A 166 15.83 -6.55 -7.95
CA LEU A 166 16.64 -7.28 -8.93
C LEU A 166 15.88 -8.52 -9.41
N ALA A 167 15.79 -8.69 -10.72
CA ALA A 167 15.08 -9.82 -11.31
C ALA A 167 15.60 -11.17 -10.77
N ASN A 168 14.68 -12.06 -10.42
CA ASN A 168 14.95 -13.40 -9.87
C ASN A 168 15.70 -13.42 -8.51
N SER A 169 15.91 -12.26 -7.90
CA SER A 169 16.49 -12.15 -6.56
C SER A 169 15.46 -12.52 -5.48
N PRO A 170 15.89 -12.74 -4.22
CA PRO A 170 14.96 -12.94 -3.12
C PRO A 170 13.90 -11.83 -3.02
N SER A 171 14.26 -10.55 -3.20
CA SER A 171 13.31 -9.44 -3.10
C SER A 171 12.24 -9.45 -4.19
N ASP A 172 12.60 -9.88 -5.41
CA ASP A 172 11.64 -10.09 -6.50
C ASP A 172 10.65 -11.22 -6.16
N ARG A 173 11.08 -12.28 -5.47
CA ARG A 173 10.19 -13.40 -5.07
C ARG A 173 9.19 -13.02 -3.99
N LEU A 174 9.45 -11.97 -3.21
CA LEU A 174 8.54 -11.48 -2.18
C LEU A 174 7.33 -10.77 -2.78
N VAL A 175 7.44 -10.23 -4.00
CA VAL A 175 6.33 -9.54 -4.66
C VAL A 175 5.27 -10.56 -5.07
N ILE A 176 4.13 -10.51 -4.39
CA ILE A 176 2.99 -11.43 -4.64
C ILE A 176 1.96 -10.85 -5.61
N GLY A 177 2.00 -9.54 -5.85
CA GLY A 177 1.08 -8.89 -6.76
C GLY A 177 1.15 -7.37 -6.69
N TYR A 178 0.23 -6.76 -7.44
CA TYR A 178 0.13 -5.32 -7.61
C TYR A 178 -1.31 -4.87 -7.40
N GLY A 179 -1.52 -3.59 -7.13
CA GLY A 179 -2.87 -3.07 -7.08
C GLY A 179 -3.00 -1.59 -7.38
N ASP A 180 -4.25 -1.21 -7.65
CA ASP A 180 -4.65 0.17 -7.84
C ASP A 180 -5.31 0.69 -6.57
N LEU A 181 -4.86 1.85 -6.08
CA LEU A 181 -5.49 2.54 -4.95
C LEU A 181 -6.13 3.84 -5.42
N PRO A 182 -7.33 4.18 -4.92
CA PRO A 182 -7.92 5.48 -5.17
C PRO A 182 -7.08 6.55 -4.47
N CYS A 183 -6.55 7.49 -5.24
CA CYS A 183 -5.70 8.57 -4.73
C CYS A 183 -6.43 9.91 -4.80
N ASP A 184 -6.25 10.77 -3.79
CA ASP A 184 -6.81 12.13 -3.77
C ASP A 184 -6.59 12.84 -5.11
N GLU A 185 -7.60 13.60 -5.54
CA GLU A 185 -7.42 14.55 -6.64
C GLU A 185 -6.50 15.69 -6.21
N GLU A 186 -5.76 16.26 -7.16
CA GLU A 186 -5.03 17.49 -6.87
C GLU A 186 -6.07 18.59 -6.63
N LYS A 187 -6.11 19.15 -5.42
CA LYS A 187 -6.84 20.39 -5.20
C LYS A 187 -6.18 21.43 -6.09
N THR A 188 -6.89 21.86 -7.13
CA THR A 188 -6.54 23.09 -7.84
C THR A 188 -6.83 24.21 -6.84
N GLU A 189 -5.79 24.71 -6.20
CA GLU A 189 -5.90 25.99 -5.48
C GLU A 189 -6.40 27.01 -6.52
N THR A 190 -7.61 27.51 -6.29
CA THR A 190 -8.26 28.56 -7.08
C THR A 190 -8.20 29.84 -6.29
#